data_AF-A0A3D2UEQ1-F1
#
_entry.id   AF-A0A3D2UEQ1-F1
#
_cell.length_a   1.000
_cell.length_b   1.000
_cell.length_c   1.000
_cell.angle_alpha   90.00
_cell.angle_beta   90.00
_cell.angle_gamma   90.00
#
_symmetry.space_group_name_H-M   'P 1'
#
loop_
_entity.id
_entity.type
_entity.pdbx_description
1 polymer ?
#
loop_
_entity_poly.entity_id
_entity_poly.type
_entity_poly.pdbx_seq_one_letter_code
_entity_poly.pdbx_strand_id
1 'polypeptide(L)'
;MKSNGRPRVAPKTEDVGTDYPGAFPNSRKVSVEGSRGIQVPMREIQLTGGETPLRVYDTSGPIGAEVRQGLDALRDPWIYQRGDVVEVERTRTPSGLVEMPSGLSRRTLRGSGSVTQMTYARRGEITPEMEFVAIREGMSPDFVRDEVARGRAIIPANINHPEIEPMIIGRNFKVKINANIGNSAVSSSIDEEVEKLRWATLWGADTVMDLSTGENIHETREWIIRNSPVPIGTVPIYQALEKVDGVPEELTWEIYRDTIIEQCEQGVDYFTVHAGVLLRFIPMTANRMTGIVSRGGSILAKWCMAHHRENFTYTHFPELCEIMAAYDVSFSLGDGLRPGSIYDANDEAQFAELKVQGELTKIAWEHGVQVMNEGPGHVPMNLIKENMEKQLEWCDEAPFYTLGPLTTDIAPAYDHITSAI
;
A
#
# COMPACT_ATOMS: atom_id res chain seq x y z
N MET A 1 30.50 34.75 -4.56
CA MET A 1 29.94 33.89 -5.61
C MET A 1 28.43 33.86 -5.40
N LYS A 2 27.64 34.34 -6.36
CA LYS A 2 26.17 34.42 -6.23
C LYS A 2 25.57 33.01 -6.24
N SER A 3 24.84 32.66 -5.19
CA SER A 3 24.06 31.43 -5.07
C SER A 3 22.83 31.52 -5.98
N ASN A 4 22.95 31.07 -7.23
CA ASN A 4 21.82 30.87 -8.15
C ASN A 4 21.09 29.55 -7.85
N GLY A 5 20.84 29.23 -6.58
CA GLY A 5 19.96 28.13 -6.21
C GLY A 5 18.53 28.64 -6.18
N ARG A 6 17.78 28.51 -7.28
CA ARG A 6 16.32 28.53 -7.15
C ARG A 6 15.96 27.40 -6.17
N PRO A 7 15.11 27.64 -5.15
CA PRO A 7 14.60 26.54 -4.35
C PRO A 7 13.98 25.51 -5.31
N ARG A 8 14.36 24.24 -5.17
CA ARG A 8 13.71 23.14 -5.89
C ARG A 8 12.32 23.01 -5.31
N VAL A 9 11.37 23.76 -5.86
CA VAL A 9 9.94 23.56 -5.58
C VAL A 9 9.51 22.34 -6.38
N ALA A 10 8.95 21.33 -5.72
CA ALA A 10 8.34 20.22 -6.43
C ALA A 10 7.26 20.77 -7.37
N PRO A 11 7.16 20.27 -8.62
CA PRO A 11 6.08 20.70 -9.51
C PRO A 11 4.75 20.41 -8.83
N LYS A 12 3.87 21.41 -8.80
CA LYS A 12 2.55 21.29 -8.22
C LYS A 12 1.55 20.88 -9.28
N THR A 13 0.46 20.24 -8.88
CA THR A 13 -0.62 19.90 -9.82
C THR A 13 -1.16 21.14 -10.54
N GLU A 14 -1.20 22.30 -9.86
CA GLU A 14 -1.57 23.59 -10.46
C GLU A 14 -0.63 24.04 -11.60
N ASP A 15 0.64 23.62 -11.61
CA ASP A 15 1.62 24.01 -12.64
C ASP A 15 1.35 23.35 -14.01
N VAL A 16 0.60 22.26 -14.01
CA VAL A 16 0.20 21.53 -15.24
C VAL A 16 -1.23 21.88 -15.66
N GLY A 17 -1.94 22.70 -14.86
CA GLY A 17 -3.36 22.98 -15.00
C GLY A 17 -4.20 22.04 -14.14
N THR A 18 -5.26 22.57 -13.54
CA THR A 18 -6.22 21.79 -12.73
C THR A 18 -7.18 20.95 -13.58
N ASP A 19 -7.08 21.07 -14.90
CA ASP A 19 -7.90 20.35 -15.86
C ASP A 19 -7.11 19.23 -16.53
N TYR A 20 -7.83 18.14 -16.83
CA TYR A 20 -7.29 16.98 -17.53
C TYR A 20 -6.57 17.33 -18.86
N PRO A 21 -7.04 18.31 -19.67
CA PRO A 21 -6.35 18.75 -20.88
C PRO A 21 -4.92 19.28 -20.67
N GLY A 22 -4.62 19.92 -19.53
CA GLY A 22 -3.29 20.45 -19.24
C GLY A 22 -2.23 19.35 -19.06
N ALA A 23 -2.58 18.26 -18.37
CA ALA A 23 -1.69 17.11 -18.17
C ALA A 23 -1.73 16.11 -19.34
N PHE A 24 -2.91 15.92 -19.91
CA PHE A 24 -3.18 14.89 -20.91
C PHE A 24 -3.91 15.51 -22.11
N PRO A 25 -3.17 15.99 -23.13
CA PRO A 25 -3.78 16.62 -24.29
C PRO A 25 -4.74 15.65 -24.99
N ASN A 26 -5.85 16.18 -25.50
CA ASN A 26 -6.92 15.43 -26.16
C ASN A 26 -7.59 14.35 -25.30
N SER A 27 -7.42 14.41 -23.98
CA SER A 27 -8.04 13.46 -23.06
C SER A 27 -9.18 14.08 -22.27
N ARG A 28 -10.15 13.24 -21.91
CA ARG A 28 -11.21 13.58 -20.96
C ARG A 28 -11.46 12.41 -20.01
N LYS A 29 -11.88 12.72 -18.79
CA LYS A 29 -12.37 11.72 -17.84
C LYS A 29 -13.77 11.28 -18.24
N VAL A 30 -14.03 9.98 -18.20
CA VAL A 30 -15.34 9.36 -18.46
C VAL A 30 -15.62 8.31 -17.40
N SER A 31 -16.88 7.91 -17.25
CA SER A 31 -17.26 6.79 -16.40
C SER A 31 -17.89 5.66 -17.20
N VAL A 32 -17.67 4.43 -16.75
CA VAL A 32 -18.39 3.25 -17.20
C VAL A 32 -19.39 2.89 -16.11
N GLU A 33 -20.67 2.87 -16.47
CA GLU A 33 -21.75 2.55 -15.54
C GLU A 33 -21.78 1.03 -15.26
N GLY A 34 -21.80 0.69 -13.97
CA GLY A 34 -22.06 -0.65 -13.46
C GLY A 34 -23.48 -0.78 -12.90
N SER A 35 -23.78 -1.91 -12.27
CA SER A 35 -25.02 -2.07 -11.53
C SER A 35 -25.09 -1.11 -10.34
N ARG A 36 -26.30 -0.86 -9.82
CA ARG A 36 -26.53 -0.11 -8.57
C ARG A 36 -25.94 1.31 -8.57
N GLY A 37 -25.77 1.92 -9.73
CA GLY A 37 -25.23 3.27 -9.88
C GLY A 37 -23.72 3.39 -9.71
N ILE A 38 -22.97 2.27 -9.74
CA ILE A 38 -21.50 2.27 -9.77
C ILE A 38 -21.02 3.04 -11.00
N GLN A 39 -20.07 3.96 -10.80
CA GLN A 39 -19.42 4.72 -11.87
C GLN A 39 -17.92 4.45 -11.83
N VAL A 40 -17.42 3.69 -12.80
CA VAL A 40 -16.00 3.31 -12.86
C VAL A 40 -15.23 4.30 -13.74
N PRO A 41 -14.26 5.05 -13.18
CA PRO A 41 -13.56 6.10 -13.90
C PRO A 41 -12.55 5.53 -14.88
N MET A 42 -12.52 6.13 -16.07
CA MET A 42 -11.60 5.84 -17.16
C MET A 42 -11.21 7.15 -17.84
N ARG A 43 -10.17 7.10 -18.67
CA ARG A 43 -9.80 8.21 -19.55
C ARG A 43 -10.07 7.85 -21.00
N GLU A 44 -10.68 8.75 -21.76
CA GLU A 44 -10.79 8.66 -23.22
C GLU A 44 -9.86 9.64 -23.90
N ILE A 45 -9.07 9.13 -24.84
CA ILE A 45 -8.16 9.90 -25.68
C ILE A 45 -8.81 10.04 -27.06
N GLN A 46 -9.12 11.27 -27.45
CA GLN A 46 -9.65 11.56 -28.77
C GLN A 46 -8.56 11.37 -29.83
N LEU A 47 -8.83 10.50 -30.80
CA LEU A 47 -7.97 10.25 -31.95
C LEU A 47 -8.44 11.06 -33.18
N THR A 48 -7.54 11.26 -34.14
CA THR A 48 -7.86 11.88 -35.43
C THR A 48 -8.41 10.84 -36.42
N GLY A 49 -8.86 11.28 -37.60
CA GLY A 49 -9.22 10.36 -38.70
C GLY A 49 -10.58 9.65 -38.58
N GLY A 50 -11.40 10.03 -37.59
CA GLY A 50 -12.70 9.38 -37.35
C GLY A 50 -12.60 8.09 -36.54
N GLU A 51 -11.42 7.77 -35.99
CA GLU A 51 -11.21 6.63 -35.11
C GLU A 51 -12.00 6.76 -33.80
N THR A 52 -12.41 5.62 -33.26
CA THR A 52 -13.08 5.57 -31.96
C THR A 52 -12.11 6.02 -30.86
N PRO A 53 -12.52 6.86 -29.89
CA PRO A 53 -11.65 7.28 -28.81
C PRO A 53 -11.02 6.09 -28.07
N LEU A 54 -9.72 6.18 -27.80
CA LEU A 54 -9.02 5.15 -27.06
C LEU A 54 -9.30 5.30 -25.57
N ARG A 55 -9.95 4.30 -24.98
CA ARG A 55 -10.20 4.26 -23.54
C ARG A 55 -9.04 3.60 -22.81
N VAL A 56 -8.51 4.26 -21.79
CA VAL A 56 -7.41 3.79 -20.96
C VAL A 56 -7.76 3.87 -19.47
N TYR A 57 -7.01 3.11 -18.66
CA TYR A 57 -7.12 3.14 -17.21
C TYR A 57 -6.74 4.54 -16.68
N ASP A 58 -7.39 4.98 -15.60
CA ASP A 58 -7.17 6.29 -14.99
C ASP A 58 -7.24 6.18 -13.46
N THR A 59 -6.17 6.60 -12.80
CA THR A 59 -5.99 6.59 -11.33
C THR A 59 -6.09 7.97 -10.72
N SER A 60 -6.28 9.03 -11.52
CA SER A 60 -6.15 10.42 -11.06
C SER A 60 -7.20 10.87 -10.04
N GLY A 61 -8.25 10.06 -9.81
CA GLY A 61 -9.38 10.41 -8.95
C GLY A 61 -10.23 11.60 -9.43
N PRO A 62 -11.15 12.07 -8.58
CA PRO A 62 -12.00 13.23 -8.86
C PRO A 62 -11.19 14.51 -9.15
N ILE A 63 -11.65 15.28 -10.14
CA ILE A 63 -11.02 16.55 -10.54
C ILE A 63 -11.62 17.70 -9.74
N GLY A 64 -10.77 18.62 -9.25
CA GLY A 64 -11.21 19.86 -8.61
C GLY A 64 -11.75 19.71 -7.19
N ALA A 65 -11.48 18.57 -6.53
CA ALA A 65 -11.82 18.38 -5.13
C ALA A 65 -11.05 19.36 -4.22
N GLU A 66 -11.74 19.90 -3.22
CA GLU A 66 -11.17 20.82 -2.25
C GLU A 66 -10.43 20.04 -1.16
N VAL A 67 -9.13 20.24 -1.04
CA VAL A 67 -8.26 19.42 -0.18
C VAL A 67 -8.67 19.47 1.29
N ARG A 68 -9.19 20.61 1.75
CA ARG A 68 -9.69 20.78 3.13
C ARG A 68 -11.01 20.07 3.42
N GLN A 69 -11.75 19.64 2.38
CA GLN A 69 -12.97 18.85 2.52
C GLN A 69 -12.72 17.34 2.35
N GLY A 70 -11.62 16.97 1.70
CA GLY A 70 -11.37 15.60 1.28
C GLY A 70 -12.24 15.20 0.08
N LEU A 71 -12.03 13.98 -0.40
CA LEU A 71 -12.85 13.40 -1.46
C LEU A 71 -14.19 12.91 -0.92
N ASP A 72 -15.15 12.76 -1.84
CA ASP A 72 -16.44 12.14 -1.54
C ASP A 72 -16.23 10.70 -1.10
N ALA A 73 -16.95 10.30 -0.04
CA ALA A 73 -16.95 8.95 0.51
C ALA A 73 -17.75 7.98 -0.40
N LEU A 74 -17.24 7.70 -1.61
CA LEU A 74 -17.86 6.89 -2.66
C LEU A 74 -18.44 5.56 -2.13
N ARG A 75 -17.70 4.89 -1.25
CA ARG A 75 -18.02 3.53 -0.77
C ARG A 75 -18.90 3.51 0.48
N ASP A 76 -19.16 4.64 1.14
CA ASP A 76 -19.95 4.70 2.38
C ASP A 76 -21.27 3.90 2.24
N PRO A 77 -22.10 4.12 1.20
CA PRO A 77 -23.35 3.39 1.04
C PRO A 77 -23.15 1.87 0.94
N TRP A 78 -22.07 1.42 0.32
CA TRP A 78 -21.77 0.00 0.10
C TRP A 78 -21.39 -0.67 1.41
N ILE A 79 -20.57 0.00 2.22
CA ILE A 79 -20.09 -0.49 3.51
C ILE A 79 -21.26 -0.62 4.48
N TYR A 80 -22.12 0.40 4.61
CA TYR A 80 -23.28 0.35 5.50
C TYR A 80 -24.33 -0.68 5.08
N GLN A 81 -24.56 -0.86 3.76
CA GLN A 81 -25.59 -1.77 3.26
C GLN A 81 -25.30 -3.24 3.58
N ARG A 82 -24.03 -3.62 3.81
CA ARG A 82 -23.65 -4.99 4.20
C ARG A 82 -24.16 -5.39 5.59
N GLY A 83 -24.35 -4.40 6.48
CA GLY A 83 -24.94 -4.62 7.80
C GLY A 83 -24.05 -5.36 8.79
N ASP A 84 -22.73 -5.40 8.57
CA ASP A 84 -21.75 -6.14 9.38
C ASP A 84 -20.71 -5.24 10.07
N VAL A 85 -20.86 -3.92 9.98
CA VAL A 85 -20.03 -2.92 10.66
C VAL A 85 -20.79 -2.18 11.76
N VAL A 86 -20.06 -1.72 12.77
CA VAL A 86 -20.55 -0.84 13.84
C VAL A 86 -19.67 0.40 13.96
N GLU A 87 -20.28 1.52 14.35
CA GLU A 87 -19.54 2.75 14.64
C GLU A 87 -18.86 2.65 16.01
N VAL A 88 -17.61 3.07 16.09
CA VAL A 88 -16.78 3.04 17.30
C VAL A 88 -16.09 4.39 17.51
N GLU A 89 -15.73 4.68 18.75
CA GLU A 89 -14.90 5.84 19.09
C GLU A 89 -13.46 5.62 18.63
N ARG A 90 -12.81 6.69 18.12
CA ARG A 90 -11.39 6.63 17.73
C ARG A 90 -10.50 6.45 18.95
N THR A 91 -9.51 5.58 18.81
CA THR A 91 -8.49 5.32 19.84
C THR A 91 -7.51 6.47 20.00
N ARG A 92 -7.19 7.20 18.92
CA ARG A 92 -6.35 8.40 18.94
C ARG A 92 -7.06 9.56 18.29
N THR A 93 -7.09 10.69 18.98
CA THR A 93 -7.46 11.98 18.40
C THR A 93 -6.21 12.75 17.98
N PRO A 94 -6.29 13.64 16.96
CA PRO A 94 -5.19 14.52 16.61
C PRO A 94 -4.67 15.31 17.81
N SER A 95 -3.36 15.55 17.83
CA SER A 95 -2.65 16.19 18.96
C SER A 95 -3.07 17.66 19.20
N GLY A 96 -3.72 18.29 18.23
CA GLY A 96 -4.05 19.72 18.26
C GLY A 96 -2.87 20.64 17.93
N LEU A 97 -1.67 20.09 17.72
CA LEU A 97 -0.48 20.84 17.29
C LEU A 97 -0.55 21.26 15.82
N VAL A 98 -1.31 20.51 15.03
CA VAL A 98 -1.57 20.74 13.61
C VAL A 98 -3.07 20.98 13.42
N GLU A 99 -3.41 21.97 12.60
CA GLU A 99 -4.81 22.23 12.23
C GLU A 99 -5.37 21.04 11.43
N MET A 100 -6.48 20.48 11.91
CA MET A 100 -7.24 19.46 11.20
C MET A 100 -8.60 20.04 10.77
N PRO A 101 -8.84 20.26 9.47
CA PRO A 101 -10.12 20.74 8.96
C PRO A 101 -11.25 19.79 9.32
N SER A 102 -12.41 20.34 9.68
CA SER A 102 -13.60 19.53 10.01
C SER A 102 -14.10 18.70 8.83
N GLY A 103 -13.85 19.14 7.59
CA GLY A 103 -14.18 18.41 6.37
C GLY A 103 -13.48 17.06 6.25
N LEU A 104 -12.29 16.91 6.86
CA LEU A 104 -11.54 15.65 6.89
C LEU A 104 -12.04 14.65 7.92
N SER A 105 -12.99 15.04 8.78
CA SER A 105 -13.53 14.15 9.80
C SER A 105 -14.37 13.03 9.16
N ARG A 106 -14.14 11.79 9.58
CA ARG A 106 -14.94 10.62 9.20
C ARG A 106 -15.34 9.84 10.45
N ARG A 107 -16.50 9.19 10.38
CA ARG A 107 -16.91 8.20 11.38
C ARG A 107 -15.95 7.02 11.32
N THR A 108 -15.71 6.40 12.47
CA THR A 108 -14.84 5.23 12.55
C THR A 108 -15.68 3.98 12.69
N LEU A 109 -15.46 3.03 11.80
CA LEU A 109 -16.18 1.77 11.70
C LEU A 109 -15.27 0.62 12.12
N ARG A 110 -15.88 -0.40 12.69
CA ARG A 110 -15.26 -1.69 12.97
C ARG A 110 -16.22 -2.81 12.58
N GLY A 111 -15.71 -3.86 11.95
CA GLY A 111 -16.46 -5.07 11.66
C GLY A 111 -16.89 -5.81 12.93
N SER A 112 -18.09 -6.36 12.91
CA SER A 112 -18.60 -7.31 13.93
C SER A 112 -17.88 -8.68 13.90
N GLY A 113 -17.04 -8.89 12.90
CA GLY A 113 -16.17 -10.05 12.68
C GLY A 113 -15.22 -9.74 11.52
N SER A 114 -14.80 -10.77 10.77
CA SER A 114 -14.04 -10.58 9.53
C SER A 114 -14.94 -10.01 8.43
N VAL A 115 -14.61 -8.80 7.96
CA VAL A 115 -15.39 -8.04 6.96
C VAL A 115 -14.61 -7.86 5.64
N THR A 116 -13.72 -8.80 5.31
CA THR A 116 -12.77 -8.67 4.22
C THR A 116 -13.31 -9.08 2.85
N GLN A 117 -12.75 -8.55 1.76
CA GLN A 117 -13.09 -9.03 0.40
C GLN A 117 -12.86 -10.54 0.23
N MET A 118 -11.80 -11.10 0.83
CA MET A 118 -11.56 -12.56 0.82
C MET A 118 -12.68 -13.32 1.54
N THR A 119 -13.17 -12.82 2.67
CA THR A 119 -14.27 -13.44 3.41
C THR A 119 -15.55 -13.46 2.59
N TYR A 120 -15.95 -12.34 1.95
CA TYR A 120 -17.12 -12.32 1.07
C TYR A 120 -16.92 -13.24 -0.15
N ALA A 121 -15.74 -13.21 -0.76
CA ALA A 121 -15.44 -14.01 -1.95
C ALA A 121 -15.60 -15.52 -1.70
N ARG A 122 -15.10 -15.99 -0.54
CA ARG A 122 -15.19 -17.40 -0.11
C ARG A 122 -16.60 -17.81 0.30
N ARG A 123 -17.47 -16.86 0.66
CA ARG A 123 -18.91 -17.10 0.85
C ARG A 123 -19.69 -17.15 -0.47
N GLY A 124 -19.03 -16.88 -1.60
CA GLY A 124 -19.67 -16.83 -2.91
C GLY A 124 -20.33 -15.49 -3.24
N GLU A 125 -20.03 -14.45 -2.47
CA GLU A 125 -20.64 -13.13 -2.61
C GLU A 125 -19.83 -12.26 -3.59
N ILE A 126 -20.54 -11.44 -4.38
CA ILE A 126 -19.95 -10.42 -5.25
C ILE A 126 -20.25 -9.05 -4.63
N THR A 127 -19.23 -8.40 -4.10
CA THR A 127 -19.32 -7.06 -3.51
C THR A 127 -19.36 -5.98 -4.60
N PRO A 128 -19.84 -4.76 -4.28
CA PRO A 128 -19.69 -3.61 -5.19
C PRO A 128 -18.26 -3.34 -5.62
N GLU A 129 -17.27 -3.56 -4.74
CA GLU A 129 -15.85 -3.44 -5.06
C GLU A 129 -15.39 -4.47 -6.09
N MET A 130 -15.84 -5.73 -5.98
CA MET A 130 -15.53 -6.75 -6.99
C MET A 130 -16.13 -6.40 -8.36
N GLU A 131 -17.35 -5.87 -8.39
CA GLU A 131 -17.96 -5.38 -9.64
C GLU A 131 -17.20 -4.16 -10.20
N PHE A 132 -16.83 -3.22 -9.34
CA PHE A 132 -16.07 -2.02 -9.73
C PHE A 132 -14.76 -2.41 -10.43
N VAL A 133 -13.95 -3.27 -9.81
CA VAL A 133 -12.67 -3.69 -10.39
C VAL A 133 -12.84 -4.59 -11.61
N ALA A 134 -13.92 -5.39 -11.66
CA ALA A 134 -14.24 -6.18 -12.84
C ALA A 134 -14.47 -5.29 -14.07
N ILE A 135 -15.27 -4.23 -13.92
CA ILE A 135 -15.50 -3.24 -14.99
C ILE A 135 -14.19 -2.52 -15.36
N ARG A 136 -13.39 -2.12 -14.36
CA ARG A 136 -12.12 -1.39 -14.57
C ARG A 136 -11.07 -2.23 -15.34
N GLU A 137 -11.10 -3.54 -15.13
CA GLU A 137 -10.19 -4.51 -15.77
C GLU A 137 -10.78 -5.13 -17.06
N GLY A 138 -12.07 -4.93 -17.34
CA GLY A 138 -12.75 -5.59 -18.47
C GLY A 138 -12.97 -7.09 -18.24
N MET A 139 -13.19 -7.51 -17.00
CA MET A 139 -13.37 -8.89 -16.54
C MET A 139 -14.79 -9.12 -16.03
N SER A 140 -15.17 -10.37 -15.79
CA SER A 140 -16.43 -10.68 -15.09
C SER A 140 -16.27 -10.55 -13.57
N PRO A 141 -17.31 -10.11 -12.84
CA PRO A 141 -17.28 -10.08 -11.37
C PRO A 141 -17.07 -11.46 -10.74
N ASP A 142 -17.59 -12.53 -11.35
CA ASP A 142 -17.34 -13.91 -10.90
C ASP A 142 -15.86 -14.29 -10.97
N PHE A 143 -15.15 -13.89 -12.04
CA PHE A 143 -13.72 -14.14 -12.18
C PHE A 143 -12.93 -13.41 -11.10
N VAL A 144 -13.26 -12.14 -10.85
CA VAL A 144 -12.67 -11.35 -9.76
C VAL A 144 -12.88 -12.05 -8.41
N ARG A 145 -14.13 -12.44 -8.09
CA ARG A 145 -14.46 -13.16 -6.86
C ARG A 145 -13.63 -14.44 -6.73
N ASP A 146 -13.52 -15.23 -7.79
CA ASP A 146 -12.78 -16.49 -7.77
C ASP A 146 -11.27 -16.31 -7.56
N GLU A 147 -10.67 -15.25 -8.11
CA GLU A 147 -9.26 -14.92 -7.88
C GLU A 147 -9.01 -14.43 -6.45
N VAL A 148 -9.93 -13.63 -5.89
CA VAL A 148 -9.85 -13.17 -4.49
C VAL A 148 -10.09 -14.32 -3.51
N ALA A 149 -11.07 -15.19 -3.76
CA ALA A 149 -11.41 -16.32 -2.88
C ALA A 149 -10.24 -17.30 -2.70
N ARG A 150 -9.50 -17.56 -3.78
CA ARG A 150 -8.32 -18.45 -3.77
C ARG A 150 -7.03 -17.76 -3.32
N GLY A 151 -7.07 -16.45 -3.05
CA GLY A 151 -5.93 -15.68 -2.56
C GLY A 151 -4.92 -15.24 -3.64
N ARG A 152 -5.26 -15.39 -4.93
CA ARG A 152 -4.38 -15.01 -6.06
C ARG A 152 -4.57 -13.56 -6.53
N ALA A 153 -5.53 -12.87 -5.93
CA ALA A 153 -5.74 -11.44 -6.06
C ALA A 153 -6.25 -10.83 -4.76
N ILE A 154 -6.00 -9.55 -4.57
CA ILE A 154 -6.51 -8.76 -3.43
C ILE A 154 -7.13 -7.46 -3.93
N ILE A 155 -8.07 -6.94 -3.15
CA ILE A 155 -8.69 -5.63 -3.31
C ILE A 155 -8.47 -4.89 -1.97
N PRO A 156 -7.37 -4.13 -1.82
CA PRO A 156 -7.07 -3.42 -0.58
C PRO A 156 -8.07 -2.28 -0.39
N ALA A 157 -8.99 -2.43 0.56
CA ALA A 157 -10.19 -1.61 0.63
C ALA A 157 -10.74 -1.49 2.05
N ASN A 158 -9.96 -0.87 2.94
CA ASN A 158 -10.34 -0.71 4.34
C ASN A 158 -11.72 -0.03 4.45
N ILE A 159 -12.56 -0.52 5.37
CA ILE A 159 -13.91 0.04 5.61
C ILE A 159 -13.90 1.50 6.07
N ASN A 160 -12.78 2.00 6.59
CA ASN A 160 -12.57 3.40 6.98
C ASN A 160 -11.90 4.25 5.88
N HIS A 161 -11.75 3.72 4.67
CA HIS A 161 -11.31 4.47 3.50
C HIS A 161 -12.37 4.49 2.41
N PRO A 162 -13.50 5.19 2.66
CA PRO A 162 -14.60 5.19 1.70
C PRO A 162 -14.32 6.00 0.44
N GLU A 163 -13.28 6.82 0.43
CA GLU A 163 -12.87 7.67 -0.70
C GLU A 163 -12.25 6.91 -1.88
N ILE A 164 -11.75 5.68 -1.67
CA ILE A 164 -11.06 4.95 -2.74
C ILE A 164 -12.00 4.61 -3.90
N GLU A 165 -11.47 4.74 -5.10
CA GLU A 165 -11.95 4.09 -6.31
C GLU A 165 -11.32 2.68 -6.36
N PRO A 166 -12.06 1.60 -6.07
CA PRO A 166 -11.46 0.27 -5.88
C PRO A 166 -10.56 -0.19 -7.04
N MET A 167 -9.53 -0.93 -6.69
CA MET A 167 -8.60 -1.54 -7.64
C MET A 167 -8.21 -2.95 -7.18
N ILE A 168 -7.68 -3.76 -8.10
CA ILE A 168 -7.31 -5.15 -7.83
C ILE A 168 -5.85 -5.41 -8.17
N ILE A 169 -5.17 -6.15 -7.29
CA ILE A 169 -3.77 -6.56 -7.44
C ILE A 169 -3.76 -8.08 -7.59
N GLY A 170 -3.23 -8.58 -8.71
CA GLY A 170 -3.11 -10.00 -8.96
C GLY A 170 -2.56 -10.28 -10.36
N ARG A 171 -1.95 -11.45 -10.54
CA ARG A 171 -1.21 -11.82 -11.76
C ARG A 171 -2.05 -11.81 -13.04
N ASN A 172 -3.35 -12.05 -12.93
CA ASN A 172 -4.27 -12.13 -14.08
C ASN A 172 -4.93 -10.79 -14.44
N PHE A 173 -4.57 -9.71 -13.76
CA PHE A 173 -5.04 -8.36 -14.02
C PHE A 173 -3.90 -7.50 -14.58
N LYS A 174 -4.19 -6.25 -14.97
CA LYS A 174 -3.12 -5.31 -15.33
C LYS A 174 -2.09 -5.22 -14.21
N VAL A 175 -0.80 -5.16 -14.57
CA VAL A 175 0.27 -4.88 -13.60
C VAL A 175 0.01 -3.51 -12.97
N LYS A 176 0.16 -3.42 -11.65
CA LYS A 176 -0.11 -2.22 -10.86
C LYS A 176 1.21 -1.63 -10.35
N ILE A 177 1.28 -0.32 -10.22
CA ILE A 177 2.46 0.39 -9.72
C ILE A 177 2.14 1.18 -8.46
N ASN A 178 3.10 1.21 -7.52
CA ASN A 178 3.00 1.99 -6.30
C ASN A 178 3.94 3.20 -6.35
N ALA A 179 3.52 4.33 -5.79
CA ALA A 179 4.40 5.47 -5.51
C ALA A 179 4.61 5.65 -4.01
N ASN A 180 5.86 5.79 -3.59
CA ASN A 180 6.19 6.09 -2.20
C ASN A 180 6.25 7.63 -2.01
N ILE A 181 5.50 8.13 -1.03
CA ILE A 181 5.56 9.50 -0.54
C ILE A 181 5.88 9.49 0.96
N GLY A 182 5.82 10.65 1.60
CA GLY A 182 6.00 10.77 3.04
C GLY A 182 6.98 11.86 3.41
N ASN A 183 6.74 12.44 4.57
CA ASN A 183 7.60 13.45 5.15
C ASN A 183 8.90 12.81 5.70
N SER A 184 9.90 13.66 5.91
CA SER A 184 11.10 13.27 6.64
C SER A 184 11.41 14.32 7.70
N ALA A 185 12.18 13.93 8.72
CA ALA A 185 12.66 14.84 9.77
C ALA A 185 13.42 16.08 9.25
N VAL A 186 13.83 16.09 7.98
CA VAL A 186 14.64 17.15 7.36
C VAL A 186 13.81 18.09 6.47
N SER A 187 12.68 17.63 5.93
CA SER A 187 11.81 18.45 5.07
C SER A 187 10.46 17.77 4.79
N SER A 188 9.36 18.50 4.96
CA SER A 188 8.17 18.64 4.08
C SER A 188 7.01 19.23 4.90
N SER A 189 5.93 19.70 4.24
CA SER A 189 4.68 20.10 4.89
C SER A 189 3.54 19.16 4.50
N ILE A 190 2.43 19.20 5.24
CA ILE A 190 1.23 18.42 4.91
C ILE A 190 0.71 18.73 3.50
N ASP A 191 0.69 20.01 3.11
CA ASP A 191 0.27 20.43 1.78
C ASP A 191 1.16 19.81 0.69
N GLU A 192 2.47 19.75 0.92
CA GLU A 192 3.40 19.11 -0.02
C GLU A 192 3.17 17.60 -0.14
N GLU A 193 2.86 16.90 0.96
CA GLU A 193 2.57 15.47 0.92
C GLU A 193 1.26 15.16 0.18
N VAL A 194 0.23 15.98 0.36
CA VAL A 194 -1.02 15.84 -0.42
C VAL A 194 -0.77 16.15 -1.90
N GLU A 195 0.05 17.15 -2.23
CA GLU A 195 0.40 17.42 -3.62
C GLU A 195 1.21 16.29 -4.25
N LYS A 196 2.12 15.64 -3.51
CA LYS A 196 2.84 14.44 -4.00
C LYS A 196 1.87 13.29 -4.29
N LEU A 197 0.88 13.05 -3.42
CA LEU A 197 -0.19 12.07 -3.64
C LEU A 197 -0.93 12.36 -4.96
N ARG A 198 -1.47 13.58 -5.10
CA ARG A 198 -2.24 13.97 -6.30
C ARG A 198 -1.39 13.91 -7.57
N TRP A 199 -0.12 14.29 -7.48
CA TRP A 199 0.81 14.22 -8.59
C TRP A 199 1.09 12.77 -9.01
N ALA A 200 1.36 11.88 -8.05
CA ALA A 200 1.63 10.48 -8.33
C ALA A 200 0.44 9.79 -8.99
N THR A 201 -0.77 9.99 -8.44
CA THR A 201 -2.00 9.35 -8.98
C THR A 201 -2.39 9.93 -10.33
N LEU A 202 -2.15 11.22 -10.58
CA LEU A 202 -2.33 11.85 -11.90
C LEU A 202 -1.52 11.10 -12.97
N TRP A 203 -0.27 10.75 -12.68
CA TRP A 203 0.65 10.10 -13.62
C TRP A 203 0.56 8.57 -13.66
N GLY A 204 -0.39 7.97 -12.94
CA GLY A 204 -0.69 6.54 -13.06
C GLY A 204 -0.33 5.68 -11.84
N ALA A 205 0.02 6.26 -10.68
CA ALA A 205 0.20 5.47 -9.46
C ALA A 205 -1.13 4.80 -9.07
N ASP A 206 -1.15 3.46 -9.02
CA ASP A 206 -2.32 2.66 -8.70
C ASP A 206 -2.55 2.53 -7.19
N THR A 207 -1.47 2.63 -6.41
CA THR A 207 -1.47 2.75 -4.95
C THR A 207 -0.42 3.75 -4.53
N VAL A 208 -0.54 4.27 -3.31
CA VAL A 208 0.48 5.13 -2.71
C VAL A 208 0.83 4.62 -1.32
N MET A 209 2.10 4.65 -0.95
CA MET A 209 2.51 4.39 0.44
C MET A 209 2.96 5.67 1.12
N ASP A 210 2.39 5.94 2.30
CA ASP A 210 2.90 6.94 3.22
C ASP A 210 4.03 6.34 4.06
N LEU A 211 5.26 6.72 3.73
CA LEU A 211 6.48 6.30 4.43
C LEU A 211 7.03 7.40 5.35
N SER A 212 6.16 8.32 5.79
CA SER A 212 6.46 9.42 6.70
C SER A 212 7.21 8.96 7.97
N THR A 213 8.15 9.78 8.42
CA THR A 213 8.96 9.57 9.64
C THR A 213 9.15 10.89 10.38
N GLY A 214 9.29 10.85 11.71
CA GLY A 214 9.36 12.03 12.56
C GLY A 214 8.00 12.54 13.05
N GLU A 215 7.85 13.87 13.13
CA GLU A 215 6.69 14.51 13.76
C GLU A 215 5.42 14.46 12.89
N ASN A 216 4.25 14.49 13.54
CA ASN A 216 2.93 14.65 12.90
C ASN A 216 2.59 13.60 11.82
N ILE A 217 3.15 12.40 11.92
CA ILE A 217 2.88 11.27 10.99
C ILE A 217 1.37 10.99 10.88
N HIS A 218 0.66 10.94 12.01
CA HIS A 218 -0.76 10.61 12.01
C HIS A 218 -1.59 11.68 11.31
N GLU A 219 -1.36 12.95 11.65
CA GLU A 219 -2.06 14.09 11.08
C GLU A 219 -1.79 14.18 9.57
N THR A 220 -0.52 14.09 9.16
CA THR A 220 -0.12 14.05 7.74
C THR A 220 -0.86 12.94 6.98
N ARG A 221 -0.90 11.73 7.55
CA ARG A 221 -1.60 10.60 6.95
C ARG A 221 -3.11 10.80 6.87
N GLU A 222 -3.74 11.44 7.85
CA GLU A 222 -5.17 11.73 7.77
C GLU A 222 -5.48 12.61 6.56
N TRP A 223 -4.66 13.64 6.31
CA TRP A 223 -4.80 14.46 5.09
C TRP A 223 -4.60 13.66 3.81
N ILE A 224 -3.61 12.77 3.78
CA ILE A 224 -3.34 11.88 2.62
C ILE A 224 -4.56 10.98 2.36
N ILE A 225 -5.01 10.21 3.35
CA ILE A 225 -6.09 9.22 3.17
C ILE A 225 -7.39 9.92 2.74
N ARG A 226 -7.78 11.01 3.41
CA ARG A 226 -9.02 11.73 3.07
C ARG A 226 -8.99 12.37 1.68
N ASN A 227 -7.82 12.52 1.07
CA ASN A 227 -7.61 13.06 -0.27
C ASN A 227 -7.16 12.01 -1.30
N SER A 228 -7.17 10.72 -0.94
CA SER A 228 -6.68 9.66 -1.80
C SER A 228 -7.82 8.94 -2.53
N PRO A 229 -7.82 8.93 -3.88
CA PRO A 229 -8.72 8.08 -4.65
C PRO A 229 -8.18 6.65 -4.81
N VAL A 230 -6.95 6.38 -4.35
CA VAL A 230 -6.27 5.09 -4.47
C VAL A 230 -5.97 4.50 -3.08
N PRO A 231 -5.75 3.18 -3.00
CA PRO A 231 -5.35 2.55 -1.74
C PRO A 231 -4.07 3.16 -1.15
N ILE A 232 -4.08 3.39 0.16
CA ILE A 232 -2.93 3.86 0.94
C ILE A 232 -2.31 2.72 1.72
N GLY A 233 -1.01 2.53 1.55
CA GLY A 233 -0.20 1.62 2.35
C GLY A 233 0.69 2.33 3.35
N THR A 234 1.11 1.61 4.39
CA THR A 234 2.10 2.11 5.37
C THR A 234 3.03 0.99 5.83
N VAL A 235 4.08 1.38 6.55
CA VAL A 235 4.91 0.45 7.34
C VAL A 235 4.72 0.78 8.82
N PRO A 236 3.79 0.12 9.55
CA PRO A 236 3.39 0.54 10.89
C PRO A 236 4.54 0.62 11.91
N ILE A 237 5.62 -0.13 11.69
CA ILE A 237 6.80 -0.11 12.57
C ILE A 237 7.49 1.25 12.58
N TYR A 238 7.35 2.08 11.53
CA TYR A 238 7.97 3.41 11.48
C TYR A 238 7.31 4.34 12.49
N GLN A 239 5.98 4.37 12.54
CA GLN A 239 5.28 5.16 13.55
C GLN A 239 5.44 4.58 14.95
N ALA A 240 5.43 3.25 15.09
CA ALA A 240 5.67 2.61 16.39
C ALA A 240 7.06 2.98 16.95
N LEU A 241 8.07 3.08 16.07
CA LEU A 241 9.42 3.49 16.44
C LEU A 241 9.48 4.96 16.92
N GLU A 242 8.72 5.86 16.30
CA GLU A 242 8.62 7.25 16.79
C GLU A 242 7.94 7.35 18.16
N LYS A 243 6.99 6.46 18.47
CA LYS A 243 6.37 6.40 19.82
C LYS A 243 7.34 6.00 20.93
N VAL A 244 8.53 5.50 20.58
CA VAL A 244 9.60 5.13 21.50
C VAL A 244 10.90 5.91 21.21
N ASP A 245 10.75 7.14 20.72
CA ASP A 245 11.85 8.10 20.49
C ASP A 245 12.98 7.55 19.61
N GLY A 246 12.65 6.70 18.63
CA GLY A 246 13.64 6.17 17.72
C GLY A 246 14.51 5.05 18.30
N VAL A 247 14.12 4.46 19.44
CA VAL A 247 14.87 3.37 20.10
C VAL A 247 14.23 2.02 19.82
N PRO A 248 14.73 1.22 18.85
CA PRO A 248 14.12 -0.06 18.50
C PRO A 248 13.93 -0.98 19.69
N GLU A 249 14.86 -1.00 20.65
CA GLU A 249 14.85 -1.85 21.83
C GLU A 249 13.63 -1.61 22.75
N GLU A 250 13.05 -0.41 22.73
CA GLU A 250 11.90 -0.05 23.56
C GLU A 250 10.56 -0.42 22.89
N LEU A 251 10.58 -0.93 21.66
CA LEU A 251 9.37 -1.43 21.01
C LEU A 251 8.78 -2.61 21.78
N THR A 252 7.45 -2.60 21.95
CA THR A 252 6.68 -3.73 22.48
C THR A 252 5.54 -4.08 21.54
N TRP A 253 4.96 -5.27 21.75
CA TRP A 253 3.75 -5.68 21.04
C TRP A 253 2.62 -4.67 21.24
N GLU A 254 2.42 -4.17 22.45
CA GLU A 254 1.32 -3.24 22.78
C GLU A 254 1.44 -1.93 21.99
N ILE A 255 2.64 -1.33 21.93
CA ILE A 255 2.87 -0.10 21.16
C ILE A 255 2.62 -0.34 19.67
N TYR A 256 3.05 -1.48 19.15
CA TYR A 256 2.83 -1.85 17.75
C TYR A 256 1.35 -2.10 17.46
N ARG A 257 0.67 -2.89 18.30
CA ARG A 257 -0.76 -3.19 18.21
C ARG A 257 -1.61 -1.92 18.23
N ASP A 258 -1.33 -1.01 19.16
CA ASP A 258 -2.07 0.25 19.26
C ASP A 258 -1.82 1.12 18.01
N THR A 259 -0.63 1.04 17.41
CA THR A 259 -0.31 1.69 16.13
C THR A 259 -1.07 1.05 14.95
N ILE A 260 -1.22 -0.27 14.93
CA ILE A 260 -2.02 -0.98 13.92
C ILE A 260 -3.48 -0.53 14.01
N ILE A 261 -4.08 -0.55 15.20
CA ILE A 261 -5.47 -0.14 15.42
C ILE A 261 -5.68 1.32 15.00
N GLU A 262 -4.80 2.21 15.44
CA GLU A 262 -4.82 3.62 15.06
C GLU A 262 -4.89 3.80 13.54
N GLN A 263 -4.05 3.09 12.79
CA GLN A 263 -4.00 3.20 11.33
C GLN A 263 -5.20 2.50 10.63
N CYS A 264 -5.71 1.41 11.20
CA CYS A 264 -6.96 0.79 10.74
C CYS A 264 -8.13 1.78 10.81
N GLU A 265 -8.22 2.55 11.90
CA GLU A 265 -9.27 3.55 12.13
C GLU A 265 -9.12 4.81 11.26
N GLN A 266 -7.91 5.09 10.79
CA GLN A 266 -7.69 6.15 9.79
C GLN A 266 -8.13 5.75 8.39
N GLY A 267 -8.06 4.45 8.05
CA GLY A 267 -8.36 3.96 6.71
C GLY A 267 -7.13 3.55 5.90
N VAL A 268 -6.04 3.10 6.53
CA VAL A 268 -4.94 2.48 5.76
C VAL A 268 -5.41 1.15 5.17
N ASP A 269 -5.19 0.92 3.87
CA ASP A 269 -5.74 -0.23 3.15
C ASP A 269 -4.84 -1.47 3.20
N TYR A 270 -3.53 -1.27 3.38
CA TYR A 270 -2.60 -2.38 3.55
C TYR A 270 -1.39 -2.01 4.42
N PHE A 271 -0.87 -3.01 5.14
CA PHE A 271 0.30 -2.86 5.99
C PHE A 271 1.47 -3.70 5.49
N THR A 272 2.61 -3.06 5.31
CA THR A 272 3.89 -3.76 5.20
C THR A 272 4.34 -4.25 6.58
N VAL A 273 4.24 -5.55 6.80
CA VAL A 273 4.61 -6.21 8.07
C VAL A 273 5.78 -7.16 7.85
N HIS A 274 6.89 -6.88 8.52
CA HIS A 274 8.15 -7.61 8.39
C HIS A 274 8.21 -8.82 9.35
N ALA A 275 7.13 -9.61 9.39
CA ALA A 275 7.02 -10.79 10.26
C ALA A 275 7.92 -11.96 9.82
N GLY A 276 8.46 -11.91 8.60
CA GLY A 276 9.42 -12.91 8.10
C GLY A 276 10.86 -12.74 8.62
N VAL A 277 11.18 -11.61 9.27
CA VAL A 277 12.51 -11.34 9.83
C VAL A 277 12.65 -12.08 11.17
N LEU A 278 13.08 -13.33 11.11
CA LEU A 278 13.21 -14.17 12.31
C LEU A 278 14.62 -14.08 12.91
N LEU A 279 14.72 -14.19 14.24
CA LEU A 279 15.98 -14.10 14.98
C LEU A 279 17.05 -15.03 14.40
N ARG A 280 16.66 -16.25 14.03
CA ARG A 280 17.55 -17.27 13.45
C ARG A 280 18.08 -16.94 12.05
N PHE A 281 17.46 -15.98 11.34
CA PHE A 281 17.89 -15.59 10.00
C PHE A 281 18.91 -14.43 10.02
N ILE A 282 18.95 -13.64 11.10
CA ILE A 282 19.86 -12.50 11.22
C ILE A 282 21.34 -12.89 11.01
N PRO A 283 21.87 -13.99 11.58
CA PRO A 283 23.25 -14.40 11.32
C PRO A 283 23.56 -14.73 9.86
N MET A 284 22.56 -15.12 9.05
CA MET A 284 22.73 -15.42 7.63
C MET A 284 23.15 -14.17 6.84
N THR A 285 22.78 -12.98 7.30
CA THR A 285 23.14 -11.72 6.62
C THR A 285 24.55 -11.23 6.95
N ALA A 286 25.30 -11.90 7.83
CA ALA A 286 26.62 -11.46 8.27
C ALA A 286 27.67 -11.41 7.16
N ASN A 287 27.51 -12.24 6.11
CA ASN A 287 28.43 -12.32 4.97
C ASN A 287 27.95 -11.53 3.74
N ARG A 288 26.86 -10.77 3.87
CA ARG A 288 26.36 -9.92 2.78
C ARG A 288 27.28 -8.72 2.56
N MET A 289 27.37 -8.28 1.30
CA MET A 289 28.04 -7.04 0.92
C MET A 289 27.34 -5.83 1.51
N THR A 290 26.00 -5.81 1.46
CA THR A 290 25.19 -4.66 1.89
C THR A 290 24.35 -4.91 3.14
N GLY A 291 24.46 -6.09 3.75
CA GLY A 291 23.75 -6.43 4.98
C GLY A 291 22.23 -6.43 4.82
N ILE A 292 21.55 -5.82 5.79
CA ILE A 292 20.09 -5.62 5.80
C ILE A 292 19.80 -4.20 5.35
N VAL A 293 19.24 -4.04 4.14
CA VAL A 293 18.91 -2.72 3.56
C VAL A 293 17.46 -2.30 3.78
N SER A 294 16.60 -3.21 4.26
CA SER A 294 15.24 -2.84 4.68
C SER A 294 15.28 -2.04 5.97
N ARG A 295 14.65 -0.85 5.97
CA ARG A 295 14.49 -0.05 7.20
C ARG A 295 13.65 -0.81 8.23
N GLY A 296 12.48 -1.33 7.83
CA GLY A 296 11.63 -2.11 8.74
C GLY A 296 12.30 -3.40 9.21
N GLY A 297 12.99 -4.09 8.29
CA GLY A 297 13.74 -5.30 8.63
C GLY A 297 14.90 -5.05 9.60
N SER A 298 15.67 -3.98 9.42
CA SER A 298 16.78 -3.62 10.32
C SER A 298 16.33 -3.20 11.72
N ILE A 299 15.17 -2.52 11.85
CA ILE A 299 14.54 -2.20 13.14
C ILE A 299 14.24 -3.49 13.91
N LEU A 300 13.55 -4.45 13.28
CA LEU A 300 13.19 -5.70 13.93
C LEU A 300 14.41 -6.59 14.18
N ALA A 301 15.40 -6.61 13.29
CA ALA A 301 16.64 -7.32 13.52
C ALA A 301 17.37 -6.78 14.76
N LYS A 302 17.45 -5.45 14.92
CA LYS A 302 18.03 -4.81 16.11
C LYS A 302 17.26 -5.18 17.37
N TRP A 303 15.93 -5.12 17.35
CA TRP A 303 15.09 -5.53 18.48
C TRP A 303 15.32 -7.00 18.86
N CYS A 304 15.31 -7.92 17.89
CA CYS A 304 15.51 -9.34 18.13
C CYS A 304 16.88 -9.62 18.76
N MET A 305 17.94 -8.96 18.27
CA MET A 305 19.29 -9.12 18.83
C MET A 305 19.42 -8.55 20.24
N ALA A 306 18.83 -7.39 20.52
CA ALA A 306 18.90 -6.74 21.83
C ALA A 306 18.21 -7.58 22.92
N HIS A 307 17.07 -8.17 22.59
CA HIS A 307 16.28 -8.97 23.53
C HIS A 307 16.60 -10.46 23.50
N HIS A 308 17.30 -10.92 22.46
CA HIS A 308 17.50 -12.34 22.14
C HIS A 308 16.17 -13.12 22.14
N ARG A 309 15.14 -12.54 21.51
CA ARG A 309 13.79 -13.08 21.40
C ARG A 309 13.36 -13.12 19.93
N GLU A 310 12.42 -14.02 19.64
CA GLU A 310 11.82 -14.08 18.30
C GLU A 310 10.98 -12.84 18.02
N ASN A 311 10.94 -12.43 16.75
CA ASN A 311 10.23 -11.25 16.27
C ASN A 311 8.78 -11.21 16.77
N PHE A 312 8.42 -10.17 17.52
CA PHE A 312 7.08 -10.07 18.11
C PHE A 312 5.97 -9.96 17.05
N THR A 313 6.25 -9.41 15.86
CA THR A 313 5.28 -9.36 14.75
C THR A 313 5.02 -10.74 14.15
N TYR A 314 5.96 -11.68 14.31
CA TYR A 314 5.76 -13.09 13.99
C TYR A 314 5.00 -13.82 15.11
N THR A 315 5.41 -13.64 16.38
CA THR A 315 4.79 -14.39 17.50
C THR A 315 3.35 -13.96 17.79
N HIS A 316 2.99 -12.70 17.48
CA HIS A 316 1.62 -12.17 17.59
C HIS A 316 0.89 -12.11 16.24
N PHE A 317 1.37 -12.82 15.20
CA PHE A 317 0.77 -12.75 13.87
C PHE A 317 -0.73 -13.12 13.82
N PRO A 318 -1.24 -14.12 14.58
CA PRO A 318 -2.69 -14.39 14.64
C PRO A 318 -3.50 -13.21 15.20
N GLU A 319 -2.99 -12.53 16.23
CA GLU A 319 -3.64 -11.34 16.81
C GLU A 319 -3.65 -10.17 15.81
N LEU A 320 -2.57 -9.99 15.02
CA LEU A 320 -2.55 -9.04 13.89
C LEU A 320 -3.64 -9.37 12.87
N CYS A 321 -3.79 -10.65 12.51
CA CYS A 321 -4.81 -11.08 11.56
C CYS A 321 -6.23 -10.75 12.05
N GLU A 322 -6.51 -11.00 13.34
CA GLU A 322 -7.81 -10.68 13.94
C GLU A 322 -8.12 -9.18 13.89
N ILE A 323 -7.13 -8.33 14.18
CA ILE A 323 -7.30 -6.88 14.09
C ILE A 323 -7.57 -6.48 12.64
N MET A 324 -6.71 -6.87 11.69
CA MET A 324 -6.81 -6.46 10.28
C MET A 324 -8.10 -6.97 9.61
N ALA A 325 -8.55 -8.18 9.96
CA ALA A 325 -9.80 -8.75 9.47
C ALA A 325 -11.04 -7.89 9.82
N ALA A 326 -11.00 -7.22 10.98
CA ALA A 326 -12.10 -6.37 11.43
C ALA A 326 -12.23 -5.06 10.65
N TYR A 327 -11.26 -4.71 9.80
CA TYR A 327 -11.25 -3.46 9.04
C TYR A 327 -11.04 -3.66 7.53
N ASP A 328 -10.85 -4.89 7.06
CA ASP A 328 -10.46 -5.21 5.66
C ASP A 328 -9.11 -4.61 5.24
N VAL A 329 -8.12 -4.63 6.16
CA VAL A 329 -6.74 -4.24 5.84
C VAL A 329 -6.00 -5.45 5.28
N SER A 330 -5.34 -5.29 4.13
CA SER A 330 -4.54 -6.34 3.51
C SER A 330 -3.13 -6.42 4.11
N PHE A 331 -2.55 -7.61 4.15
CA PHE A 331 -1.12 -7.77 4.40
C PHE A 331 -0.33 -7.51 3.12
N SER A 332 0.72 -6.70 3.26
CA SER A 332 1.91 -6.75 2.43
C SER A 332 3.00 -7.39 3.27
N LEU A 333 3.27 -8.69 3.09
CA LEU A 333 4.28 -9.37 3.90
C LEU A 333 5.66 -8.90 3.46
N GLY A 334 6.31 -8.11 4.30
CA GLY A 334 7.52 -7.35 3.96
C GLY A 334 8.74 -8.22 3.70
N ASP A 335 9.66 -7.71 2.88
CA ASP A 335 10.91 -8.36 2.48
C ASP A 335 12.10 -7.79 3.27
N GLY A 336 12.07 -7.98 4.59
CA GLY A 336 13.04 -7.42 5.51
C GLY A 336 14.49 -7.83 5.26
N LEU A 337 14.70 -8.99 4.63
CA LEU A 337 15.98 -9.55 4.23
C LEU A 337 16.17 -9.50 2.71
N ARG A 338 15.52 -8.60 1.97
CA ARG A 338 15.80 -8.41 0.54
C ARG A 338 17.27 -8.06 0.26
N PRO A 339 17.79 -8.39 -0.94
CA PRO A 339 19.14 -8.02 -1.35
C PRO A 339 19.26 -6.53 -1.67
N GLY A 340 20.30 -5.88 -1.13
CA GLY A 340 20.65 -4.49 -1.41
C GLY A 340 21.79 -4.31 -2.41
N SER A 341 22.29 -5.42 -2.96
CA SER A 341 23.25 -5.46 -4.04
C SER A 341 23.08 -6.75 -4.83
N ILE A 342 23.53 -6.76 -6.07
CA ILE A 342 23.55 -7.97 -6.92
C ILE A 342 24.37 -9.10 -6.29
N TYR A 343 25.37 -8.76 -5.49
CA TYR A 343 26.18 -9.74 -4.76
C TYR A 343 25.33 -10.56 -3.76
N ASP A 344 24.31 -9.93 -3.17
CA ASP A 344 23.47 -10.52 -2.13
C ASP A 344 22.23 -11.24 -2.70
N ALA A 345 22.01 -11.17 -4.01
CA ALA A 345 20.80 -11.69 -4.66
C ALA A 345 20.68 -13.21 -4.56
N ASN A 346 19.47 -13.68 -4.24
CA ASN A 346 19.09 -15.10 -4.15
C ASN A 346 19.85 -15.87 -3.06
N ASP A 347 20.34 -15.17 -2.03
CA ASP A 347 21.04 -15.81 -0.93
C ASP A 347 20.11 -16.56 0.04
N GLU A 348 20.72 -17.23 1.02
CA GLU A 348 20.01 -18.03 2.01
C GLU A 348 19.05 -17.19 2.85
N ALA A 349 19.46 -16.00 3.29
CA ALA A 349 18.65 -15.13 4.14
C ALA A 349 17.37 -14.67 3.43
N GLN A 350 17.48 -14.26 2.16
CA GLN A 350 16.35 -13.84 1.34
C GLN A 350 15.33 -14.97 1.18
N PHE A 351 15.78 -16.16 0.77
CA PHE A 351 14.87 -17.27 0.53
C PHE A 351 14.34 -17.93 1.81
N ALA A 352 15.07 -17.82 2.92
CA ALA A 352 14.56 -18.23 4.23
C ALA A 352 13.36 -17.37 4.65
N GLU A 353 13.44 -16.04 4.47
CA GLU A 353 12.32 -15.13 4.72
C GLU A 353 11.15 -15.41 3.76
N LEU A 354 11.40 -15.60 2.47
CA LEU A 354 10.35 -15.89 1.47
C LEU A 354 9.52 -17.12 1.83
N LYS A 355 10.15 -18.19 2.34
CA LYS A 355 9.42 -19.38 2.81
C LYS A 355 8.51 -19.06 3.98
N VAL A 356 8.99 -18.26 4.94
CA VAL A 356 8.18 -17.84 6.09
C VAL A 356 7.04 -16.93 5.65
N GLN A 357 7.25 -16.05 4.67
CA GLN A 357 6.17 -15.27 4.08
C GLN A 357 5.04 -16.19 3.55
N GLY A 358 5.39 -17.30 2.90
CA GLY A 358 4.40 -18.30 2.46
C GLY A 358 3.65 -19.01 3.59
N GLU A 359 4.33 -19.34 4.69
CA GLU A 359 3.69 -19.87 5.91
C GLU A 359 2.71 -18.85 6.52
N LEU A 360 3.13 -17.59 6.63
CA LEU A 360 2.31 -16.50 7.15
C LEU A 360 1.13 -16.18 6.23
N THR A 361 1.28 -16.29 4.90
CA THR A 361 0.19 -16.18 3.94
C THR A 361 -0.95 -17.15 4.29
N LYS A 362 -0.62 -18.42 4.59
CA LYS A 362 -1.63 -19.43 4.94
C LYS A 362 -2.35 -19.08 6.24
N ILE A 363 -1.61 -18.66 7.25
CA ILE A 363 -2.19 -18.24 8.54
C ILE A 363 -3.14 -17.05 8.33
N ALA A 364 -2.72 -16.02 7.59
CA ALA A 364 -3.57 -14.87 7.29
C ALA A 364 -4.84 -15.28 6.51
N TRP A 365 -4.71 -16.19 5.55
CA TRP A 365 -5.85 -16.74 4.82
C TRP A 365 -6.81 -17.52 5.71
N GLU A 366 -6.36 -18.25 6.73
CA GLU A 366 -7.24 -18.93 7.70
C GLU A 366 -8.12 -17.93 8.47
N HIS A 367 -7.61 -16.72 8.71
CA HIS A 367 -8.35 -15.60 9.31
C HIS A 367 -9.16 -14.78 8.28
N GLY A 368 -9.12 -15.16 7.00
CA GLY A 368 -9.78 -14.46 5.90
C GLY A 368 -9.12 -13.13 5.53
N VAL A 369 -7.88 -12.86 5.95
CA VAL A 369 -7.16 -11.62 5.63
C VAL A 369 -6.52 -11.73 4.25
N GLN A 370 -6.65 -10.67 3.46
CA GLN A 370 -6.06 -10.57 2.12
C GLN A 370 -4.53 -10.43 2.21
N VAL A 371 -3.77 -11.05 1.31
CA VAL A 371 -2.30 -11.06 1.37
C VAL A 371 -1.68 -10.82 0.00
N MET A 372 -0.66 -9.97 -0.04
CA MET A 372 0.39 -9.96 -1.06
C MET A 372 1.76 -10.11 -0.37
N ASN A 373 2.76 -10.63 -1.09
CA ASN A 373 4.13 -10.77 -0.58
C ASN A 373 5.04 -9.73 -1.23
N GLU A 374 5.92 -9.12 -0.45
CA GLU A 374 6.97 -8.27 -0.99
C GLU A 374 8.18 -9.09 -1.43
N GLY A 375 8.87 -8.61 -2.46
CA GLY A 375 9.98 -9.29 -3.12
C GLY A 375 11.13 -8.36 -3.47
N PRO A 376 12.25 -8.94 -3.95
CA PRO A 376 13.58 -8.36 -3.87
C PRO A 376 13.78 -7.00 -4.52
N GLY A 377 14.89 -6.37 -4.07
CA GLY A 377 15.39 -5.09 -4.56
C GLY A 377 16.43 -5.21 -5.68
N HIS A 378 17.63 -5.74 -5.40
CA HIS A 378 18.73 -5.80 -6.38
C HIS A 378 18.94 -7.23 -6.88
N VAL A 379 18.67 -7.51 -8.16
CA VAL A 379 18.73 -8.87 -8.74
C VAL A 379 19.21 -8.80 -10.19
N PRO A 380 20.31 -9.48 -10.56
CA PRO A 380 20.74 -9.52 -11.95
C PRO A 380 19.75 -10.33 -12.80
N MET A 381 19.59 -9.98 -14.08
CA MET A 381 18.54 -10.51 -14.96
C MET A 381 18.44 -12.05 -14.98
N ASN A 382 19.58 -12.76 -14.92
CA ASN A 382 19.60 -14.22 -14.96
C ASN A 382 19.01 -14.89 -13.70
N LEU A 383 18.79 -14.14 -12.61
CA LEU A 383 18.26 -14.62 -11.33
C LEU A 383 16.79 -14.22 -11.09
N ILE A 384 16.23 -13.32 -11.90
CA ILE A 384 14.84 -12.84 -11.75
C ILE A 384 13.85 -14.00 -11.83
N LYS A 385 14.04 -14.91 -12.79
CA LYS A 385 13.12 -16.04 -13.01
C LYS A 385 13.01 -16.93 -11.77
N GLU A 386 14.12 -17.22 -11.10
CA GLU A 386 14.13 -18.07 -9.91
C GLU A 386 13.31 -17.46 -8.76
N ASN A 387 13.35 -16.12 -8.60
CA ASN A 387 12.55 -15.44 -7.59
C ASN A 387 11.05 -15.64 -7.82
N MET A 388 10.61 -15.48 -9.07
CA MET A 388 9.20 -15.67 -9.42
C MET A 388 8.77 -17.13 -9.24
N GLU A 389 9.58 -18.10 -9.67
CA GLU A 389 9.26 -19.53 -9.55
C GLU A 389 9.13 -19.94 -8.07
N LYS A 390 10.05 -19.50 -7.22
CA LYS A 390 10.01 -19.77 -5.77
C LYS A 390 8.83 -19.09 -5.09
N GLN A 391 8.51 -17.86 -5.45
CA GLN A 391 7.38 -17.17 -4.83
C GLN A 391 6.05 -17.84 -5.20
N LEU A 392 5.85 -18.22 -6.47
CA LEU A 392 4.65 -18.94 -6.88
C LEU A 392 4.50 -20.26 -6.14
N GLU A 393 5.60 -21.01 -5.99
CA GLU A 393 5.61 -22.32 -5.31
C GLU A 393 5.40 -22.19 -3.79
N TRP A 394 6.13 -21.29 -3.13
CA TRP A 394 6.18 -21.22 -1.67
C TRP A 394 5.08 -20.35 -1.06
N CYS A 395 4.55 -19.39 -1.81
CA CYS A 395 3.50 -18.47 -1.35
C CYS A 395 2.14 -18.72 -2.02
N ASP A 396 1.94 -19.92 -2.59
CA ASP A 396 0.67 -20.40 -3.13
C ASP A 396 0.02 -19.43 -4.15
N GLU A 397 0.84 -18.90 -5.05
CA GLU A 397 0.46 -17.90 -6.07
C GLU A 397 -0.08 -16.56 -5.53
N ALA A 398 0.06 -16.23 -4.24
CA ALA A 398 -0.34 -14.92 -3.72
C ALA A 398 0.28 -13.77 -4.55
N PRO A 399 -0.38 -12.60 -4.69
CA PRO A 399 0.17 -11.48 -5.45
C PRO A 399 1.58 -11.10 -4.98
N PHE A 400 2.48 -10.81 -5.92
CA PHE A 400 3.88 -10.48 -5.64
C PHE A 400 4.16 -9.01 -5.92
N TYR A 401 4.77 -8.32 -4.97
CA TYR A 401 5.04 -6.89 -4.99
C TYR A 401 6.55 -6.63 -4.88
N THR A 402 7.19 -6.23 -5.97
CA THR A 402 8.66 -6.08 -6.05
C THR A 402 9.11 -4.63 -6.00
N LEU A 403 10.29 -4.38 -5.42
CA LEU A 403 10.97 -3.09 -5.51
C LEU A 403 11.97 -3.09 -6.67
N GLY A 404 11.46 -2.91 -7.90
CA GLY A 404 12.24 -3.04 -9.14
C GLY A 404 12.02 -4.43 -9.76
N PRO A 405 13.05 -5.31 -9.84
CA PRO A 405 14.35 -5.19 -9.18
C PRO A 405 15.42 -4.45 -10.02
N LEU A 406 16.40 -3.83 -9.36
CA LEU A 406 17.55 -3.22 -10.02
C LEU A 406 18.45 -4.31 -10.63
N THR A 407 18.68 -4.22 -11.94
CA THR A 407 19.49 -5.18 -12.70
C THR A 407 20.99 -4.88 -12.71
N THR A 408 21.40 -3.72 -12.20
CA THR A 408 22.79 -3.31 -12.03
C THR A 408 22.95 -2.27 -10.92
N ASP A 409 24.06 -2.31 -10.17
CA ASP A 409 24.34 -1.42 -9.03
C ASP A 409 25.22 -0.21 -9.39
N ILE A 410 25.63 -0.09 -10.67
CA ILE A 410 26.70 0.84 -11.08
C ILE A 410 26.20 2.22 -11.54
N ALA A 411 24.89 2.47 -11.52
CA ALA A 411 24.27 3.66 -12.11
C ALA A 411 23.40 4.45 -11.13
N PRO A 412 23.94 4.87 -9.97
CA PRO A 412 23.17 5.61 -8.96
C PRO A 412 22.56 6.88 -9.57
N ALA A 413 21.36 7.23 -9.11
CA ALA A 413 20.49 8.30 -9.64
C ALA A 413 19.82 7.99 -10.99
N TYR A 414 20.24 6.91 -11.68
CA TYR A 414 19.57 6.36 -12.85
C TYR A 414 18.87 5.04 -12.54
N ASP A 415 18.67 4.76 -11.25
CA ASP A 415 18.12 3.48 -10.78
C ASP A 415 16.71 3.23 -11.30
N HIS A 416 15.92 4.27 -11.54
CA HIS A 416 14.61 4.20 -12.22
C HIS A 416 14.67 3.54 -13.60
N ILE A 417 15.82 3.58 -14.29
CA ILE A 417 16.05 2.86 -15.55
C ILE A 417 16.51 1.43 -15.25
N THR A 418 17.47 1.26 -14.33
CA THR A 418 18.02 -0.06 -14.00
C THR A 418 16.98 -1.02 -13.43
N SER A 419 15.97 -0.49 -12.73
CA SER A 419 14.87 -1.23 -12.12
C SER A 419 13.66 -1.40 -13.04
N ALA A 420 13.65 -0.70 -14.18
CA ALA A 420 12.59 -0.82 -15.19
C ALA A 420 12.86 -1.92 -16.23
N ILE A 421 14.13 -2.35 -16.34
CA ILE A 421 14.56 -3.52 -17.14
C ILE A 421 14.03 -4.78 -16.47
#